data_AF-A0A453JAM5-F1
#
_entry.id   AF-A0A453JAM5-F1
#
_cell.length_a   1.000
_cell.length_b   1.000
_cell.length_c   1.000
_cell.angle_alpha   90.00
_cell.angle_beta   90.00
_cell.angle_gamma   90.00
#
_symmetry.space_group_name_H-M   'P 1'
#
loop_
_entity.id
_entity.type
_entity.pdbx_description
1 polymer ?
#
loop_
_entity_poly.entity_id
_entity_poly.type
_entity_poly.pdbx_seq_one_letter_code
_entity_poly.pdbx_strand_id
1 'polypeptide(L)' 'MALHSQSYDERVYEPEGTGMMVKKGQEIAGFKMGSTVVVVFEAPLSKARGDGTVSSDFGFCVKAGDRIRVGEAIGRWSQS' A
#
# COMPACT_ATOMS: atom_id res chain seq x y z
N MET A 1 -24.06 24.15 -8.32
CA MET A 1 -22.74 24.29 -7.67
C MET A 1 -21.76 23.44 -8.47
N ALA A 2 -20.87 24.04 -9.24
CA ALA A 2 -19.90 23.30 -10.03
C ALA A 2 -18.80 22.80 -9.11
N LEU A 3 -18.73 21.47 -8.91
CA LEU A 3 -17.58 20.82 -8.28
C LEU A 3 -16.37 21.18 -9.12
N HIS A 4 -15.51 22.04 -8.58
CA HIS A 4 -14.22 22.35 -9.18
C HIS A 4 -13.47 21.02 -9.34
N SER A 5 -13.31 20.56 -10.59
CA SER A 5 -12.35 19.50 -10.91
C SER A 5 -10.95 20.11 -10.83
N GLN A 6 -10.49 20.42 -9.63
CA GLN A 6 -9.08 20.67 -9.44
C GLN A 6 -8.38 19.34 -9.70
N SER A 7 -7.69 19.25 -10.84
CA SER A 7 -6.79 18.14 -11.15
C SER A 7 -5.79 18.06 -10.00
N TYR A 8 -5.90 17.02 -9.18
CA TYR A 8 -4.91 16.75 -8.15
C TYR A 8 -3.57 16.46 -8.84
N ASP A 9 -2.48 17.02 -8.33
CA ASP A 9 -1.13 16.63 -8.74
C ASP A 9 -0.91 15.17 -8.32
N GLU A 10 -1.11 14.23 -9.25
CA GLU A 10 -0.74 12.84 -9.05
C GLU A 10 0.78 12.72 -9.17
N ARG A 11 1.41 12.20 -8.12
CA ARG A 11 2.84 11.90 -8.11
C ARG A 11 3.03 10.41 -7.89
N VAL A 12 3.56 9.74 -8.91
CA VAL A 12 4.04 8.37 -8.79
C VAL A 12 5.48 8.44 -8.29
N TYR A 13 5.77 7.75 -7.18
CA TYR A 13 7.12 7.69 -6.63
C TYR A 13 7.89 6.53 -7.30
N GLU A 14 9.06 6.84 -7.86
CA GLU A 14 9.92 5.89 -8.57
C GLU A 14 10.37 4.70 -7.69
N PRO A 15 10.57 3.50 -8.27
CA PRO A 15 10.44 3.17 -9.69
C PRO A 15 8.98 2.94 -10.11
N GLU A 16 8.56 3.62 -11.17
CA GLU A 16 7.20 3.53 -11.72
C GLU A 16 6.80 2.06 -11.98
N GLY A 17 5.65 1.64 -11.46
CA GLY A 17 5.08 0.31 -11.68
C GLY A 17 5.81 -0.89 -11.04
N THR A 18 6.96 -0.69 -10.40
CA THR A 18 7.75 -1.82 -9.83
C THR A 18 7.59 -1.93 -8.31
N GLY A 19 7.07 -0.89 -7.66
CA GLY A 19 7.04 -0.79 -6.21
C GLY A 19 8.45 -0.63 -5.62
N MET A 20 8.54 -0.18 -4.37
CA MET A 20 9.82 0.01 -3.68
C MET A 20 9.80 -0.73 -2.33
N MET A 21 10.87 -1.46 -2.03
CA MET A 21 11.06 -2.01 -0.69
C MET A 21 11.44 -0.90 0.29
N VAL A 22 10.62 -0.72 1.31
CA VAL A 22 10.78 0.30 2.35
C VAL A 22 11.38 -0.26 3.63
N LYS A 23 12.39 0.43 4.18
CA LYS A 23 12.95 0.13 5.51
C LYS A 23 12.25 0.94 6.59
N LYS A 24 12.25 0.41 7.82
CA LYS A 24 11.74 1.14 8.99
C LYS A 24 12.48 2.48 9.14
N GLY A 25 11.73 3.57 9.23
CA GLY A 25 12.27 4.93 9.38
C GLY A 25 12.75 5.58 8.07
N GLN A 26 12.60 4.90 6.92
CA GLN A 26 12.93 5.47 5.62
C GLN A 26 11.85 6.48 5.20
N GLU A 27 12.27 7.70 4.89
CA GLU A 27 11.42 8.69 4.23
C GLU A 27 11.26 8.32 2.76
N ILE A 28 10.01 8.25 2.28
CA ILE A 28 9.67 7.85 0.90
C ILE A 28 9.11 8.99 0.06
N ALA A 29 8.52 9.99 0.71
CA ALA A 29 7.69 10.98 0.05
C ALA A 29 7.48 12.20 0.95
N GLY A 30 7.53 13.39 0.35
CA GLY A 30 7.02 14.63 0.94
C GLY A 30 5.71 15.05 0.28
N PHE A 31 4.72 15.45 1.07
CA PHE A 31 3.41 15.93 0.62
C PHE A 31 3.09 17.30 1.23
N LYS A 32 2.31 18.12 0.53
CA LYS A 32 1.86 19.43 1.03
C LYS A 32 0.78 19.25 2.10
N MET A 33 0.74 20.15 3.08
CA MET A 33 -0.37 20.17 4.03
C MET A 33 -1.70 20.43 3.30
N GLY A 34 -2.71 19.58 3.58
CA GLY A 34 -4.01 19.61 2.91
C GLY A 34 -4.14 18.66 1.71
N SER A 35 -3.07 17.97 1.31
CA SER A 35 -3.14 16.92 0.28
C SER A 35 -3.81 15.65 0.80
N THR A 36 -4.53 14.94 -0.09
CA THR A 36 -4.92 13.54 0.14
C THR A 36 -3.80 12.63 -0.36
N VAL A 37 -3.34 11.71 0.48
CA VAL A 37 -2.29 10.74 0.12
C VAL A 37 -2.93 9.36 -0.02
N VAL A 38 -2.68 8.70 -1.16
CA VAL A 38 -3.07 7.31 -1.41
C VAL A 38 -1.81 6.46 -1.43
N VAL A 39 -1.78 5.40 -0.63
CA VAL A 39 -0.67 4.43 -0.59
C VAL A 39 -1.21 3.07 -1.01
N VAL A 40 -0.60 2.45 -2.01
CA VAL A 40 -0.96 1.11 -2.50
C VAL A 40 0.08 0.13 -1.98
N PHE A 41 -0.38 -0.92 -1.30
CA PHE A 41 0.46 -2.02 -0.85
C PHE A 41 0.11 -3.25 -1.67
N GLU A 42 1.06 -3.76 -2.44
CA GLU A 42 0.94 -5.08 -3.05
C GLU A 42 1.45 -6.13 -2.06
N ALA A 43 0.59 -7.10 -1.72
CA ALA A 43 1.01 -8.24 -0.93
C ALA A 43 1.81 -9.20 -1.81
N PRO A 44 2.98 -9.70 -1.37
CA PRO A 44 3.72 -10.70 -2.12
C PRO A 44 2.86 -11.96 -2.30
N LEU A 45 2.66 -12.35 -3.56
CA LEU A 45 2.05 -13.63 -3.92
C LEU A 45 3.11 -14.73 -3.71
N SER A 46 2.83 -15.71 -2.85
CA SER A 46 3.65 -16.93 -2.82
C SER A 46 3.43 -17.72 -4.11
N LYS A 47 4.52 -18.32 -4.60
CA LYS A 47 4.54 -19.13 -5.83
C LYS A 47 3.40 -20.14 -5.80
N ALA A 48 2.73 -20.31 -6.95
CA ALA A 48 1.74 -21.38 -7.13
C ALA A 48 2.32 -22.70 -6.62
N ARG A 49 1.64 -23.34 -5.67
CA ARG A 49 1.96 -24.73 -5.34
C ARG A 49 1.68 -25.57 -6.58
N GLY A 50 2.41 -26.68 -6.73
CA GLY A 50 2.32 -27.56 -7.91
C GLY A 50 0.93 -28.16 -8.17
N ASP A 51 -0.04 -27.92 -7.28
CA ASP A 51 -1.45 -28.27 -7.38
C ASP A 51 -2.33 -27.17 -7.99
N GLY A 52 -1.76 -26.02 -8.37
CA GLY A 52 -2.49 -24.87 -8.91
C GLY A 52 -3.12 -23.98 -7.85
N THR A 53 -2.94 -24.28 -6.56
CA THR A 53 -3.45 -23.44 -5.46
C THR A 53 -2.52 -22.24 -5.25
N VAL A 54 -3.02 -21.04 -5.55
CA VAL A 54 -2.35 -19.77 -5.21
C VAL A 54 -2.74 -19.42 -3.76
N SER A 55 -1.90 -19.80 -2.81
CA SER A 55 -1.98 -19.29 -1.44
C SER A 55 -1.03 -18.11 -1.33
N SER A 56 -1.43 -16.99 -0.73
CA SER A 56 -0.51 -15.92 -0.30
C SER A 56 -0.16 -16.14 1.16
N ASP A 57 1.13 -16.10 1.49
CA ASP A 57 1.61 -16.16 2.87
C ASP A 57 1.34 -14.85 3.64
N PHE A 58 0.77 -13.82 2.99
CA PHE A 58 0.45 -12.53 3.61
C PHE A 58 -1.05 -12.23 3.53
N GLY A 59 -1.65 -11.96 4.70
CA GLY A 59 -3.04 -11.52 4.81
C GLY A 59 -3.14 -10.08 5.30
N PHE A 60 -3.87 -9.23 4.58
CA PHE A 60 -4.25 -7.91 5.08
C PHE A 60 -5.19 -8.04 6.28
N CYS A 61 -4.94 -7.24 7.32
CA CYS A 61 -5.71 -7.22 8.57
C CYS A 61 -6.56 -5.94 8.71
N VAL A 62 -6.59 -5.11 7.66
CA VAL A 62 -7.32 -3.83 7.60
C VAL A 62 -8.50 -3.94 6.64
N LYS A 63 -9.55 -3.15 6.88
CA LYS A 63 -10.75 -3.06 6.05
C LYS A 63 -10.99 -1.62 5.59
N ALA A 64 -11.81 -1.47 4.55
CA ALA A 64 -12.22 -0.15 4.08
C ALA A 64 -12.89 0.63 5.21
N GLY A 65 -12.39 1.83 5.49
CA GLY A 65 -12.87 2.71 6.56
C GLY A 65 -12.10 2.61 7.88
N ASP A 66 -11.14 1.69 8.01
CA ASP A 66 -10.32 1.59 9.21
C ASP A 66 -9.38 2.80 9.35
N ARG A 67 -9.26 3.33 10.57
CA ARG A 67 -8.27 4.34 10.95
C ARG A 67 -7.04 3.65 11.54
N ILE A 68 -5.96 3.63 10.77
CA ILE A 68 -4.67 3.05 11.18
C ILE A 68 -3.75 4.10 11.79
N ARG A 69 -3.00 3.73 12.84
CA ARG A 69 -1.98 4.60 13.44
C ARG A 69 -0.62 4.42 12.78
N VAL A 70 0.23 5.42 12.89
CA VAL A 70 1.65 5.31 12.47
C VAL A 70 2.31 4.18 13.24
N GLY A 71 2.89 3.21 12.52
CA GLY A 71 3.53 2.03 13.08
C GLY A 71 2.59 0.85 13.36
N GLU A 72 1.29 0.99 13.09
CA GLU A 72 0.33 -0.11 13.17
C GLU A 72 0.47 -1.06 11.98
N ALA A 73 0.45 -2.37 12.24
CA ALA A 73 0.60 -3.38 11.20
C ALA A 73 -0.70 -3.52 10.39
N ILE A 74 -0.60 -3.37 9.06
CA ILE A 74 -1.74 -3.47 8.13
C ILE A 74 -2.03 -4.89 7.65
N GLY A 75 -1.19 -5.86 8.01
CA GLY A 75 -1.32 -7.26 7.65
C GLY A 75 -0.37 -8.14 8.44
N ARG A 76 -0.48 -9.45 8.23
CA ARG A 76 0.29 -10.47 8.93
C ARG A 76 0.73 -11.55 7.96
N TRP A 77 1.90 -12.11 8.22
CA TRP A 77 2.33 -13.32 7.58
C TRP A 77 1.68 -14.53 8.25
N SER A 78 1.25 -15.53 7.49
CA SER A 78 0.90 -16.83 8.04
C SER A 78 2.15 -17.43 8.69
N GLN A 79 2.12 -17.65 10.00
CA GLN A 79 3.16 -18.45 10.64
C GLN A 79 3.02 -19.88 10.15
N SER A 80 4.07 -20.39 9.49
CA SER A 80 4.27 -21.82 9.29
C SER A 80 4.52 -22.51 10.61
#